data_AF-A0A7W0YHP5-F1
#
_entry.id   AF-A0A7W0YHP5-F1
#
_cell.length_a   1.000
_cell.length_b   1.000
_cell.length_c   1.000
_cell.angle_alpha   90.00
_cell.angle_beta   90.00
_cell.angle_gamma   90.00
#
_symmetry.space_group_name_H-M   'P 1'
#
loop_
_entity.id
_entity.type
_entity.pdbx_description
1 polymer ?
#
loop_
_entity_poly.entity_id
_entity_poly.type
_entity_poly.pdbx_seq_one_letter_code
_entity_poly.pdbx_strand_id
1 'polypeptide(L)'
;MTPEPDHSTELHPSDIADRRFSIVRRGYDPDEVQRFLGRVAERLRLLEVELQQQGVRAELLERRSASAAEAAYTRISRHLTDVLRAADVAAASIRAEAEREARAVKTADAPPARAPGRDAAAEPEGEGDDLGFDLDLSSLDLFEGAGPTR
;
A
#
# COMPACT_ATOMS: atom_id res chain seq x y z
N MET A 1 -3.90 41.14 -7.61
CA MET A 1 -4.68 41.13 -6.36
C MET A 1 -6.08 41.57 -6.74
N THR A 2 -6.89 40.62 -7.20
CA THR A 2 -8.26 40.89 -7.62
C THR A 2 -9.06 41.14 -6.35
N PRO A 3 -9.77 42.26 -6.20
CA PRO A 3 -10.62 42.46 -5.03
C PRO A 3 -11.69 41.36 -5.02
N GLU A 4 -11.70 40.56 -3.96
CA GLU A 4 -12.80 39.64 -3.63
C GLU A 4 -14.12 40.44 -3.66
N PRO A 5 -15.21 39.89 -4.22
CA PRO A 5 -16.50 40.56 -4.19
C PRO A 5 -16.90 40.80 -2.73
N ASP A 6 -17.16 42.06 -2.41
CA ASP A 6 -17.64 42.49 -1.10
C ASP A 6 -19.08 41.97 -0.92
N HIS A 7 -19.23 40.78 -0.32
CA HIS A 7 -20.52 40.14 0.00
C HIS A 7 -21.28 40.85 1.15
N SER A 8 -21.04 42.14 1.37
CA SER A 8 -21.44 42.92 2.55
C SER A 8 -22.94 43.07 2.81
N THR A 9 -23.81 42.33 2.12
CA THR A 9 -25.13 41.99 2.65
C THR A 9 -25.57 40.68 2.01
N GLU A 10 -25.29 39.53 2.64
CA GLU A 10 -26.01 38.30 2.34
C GLU A 10 -27.51 38.56 2.57
N LEU A 11 -28.23 38.84 1.49
CA LEU A 11 -29.67 39.04 1.50
C LEU A 11 -30.33 37.67 1.64
N HIS A 12 -30.88 37.37 2.81
CA HIS A 12 -31.61 36.12 3.00
C HIS A 12 -32.99 36.22 2.32
N PRO A 13 -33.58 35.11 1.84
CA PRO A 13 -34.93 35.09 1.26
C PRO A 13 -35.99 35.80 2.10
N SER A 14 -35.91 35.69 3.43
CA SER A 14 -36.81 36.40 4.36
C SER A 14 -36.68 37.92 4.26
N ASP A 15 -35.45 38.43 4.10
CA ASP A 15 -35.18 39.86 4.01
C ASP A 15 -35.76 40.47 2.72
N ILE A 16 -35.79 39.67 1.65
CA ILE A 16 -36.40 40.03 0.37
C ILE A 16 -37.92 40.01 0.47
N ALA A 17 -38.49 38.96 1.08
CA ALA A 17 -39.94 38.81 1.23
C ALA A 17 -40.55 39.93 2.09
N ASP A 18 -39.88 40.33 3.16
CA ASP A 18 -40.40 41.32 4.12
C ASP A 18 -40.02 42.77 3.75
N ARG A 19 -39.34 42.98 2.63
CA ARG A 19 -38.86 44.30 2.21
C ARG A 19 -40.03 45.22 1.88
N ARG A 20 -40.10 46.35 2.59
CA ARG A 20 -41.06 47.44 2.31
C ARG A 20 -40.40 48.60 1.58
N PHE A 21 -41.14 49.21 0.66
CA PHE A 21 -40.72 50.41 -0.08
C PHE A 21 -41.61 51.61 0.26
N SER A 22 -41.08 52.82 0.09
CA SER A 22 -41.86 54.04 0.23
C SER A 22 -42.83 54.21 -0.96
N ILE A 23 -44.05 54.65 -0.66
CA ILE A 23 -45.09 54.89 -1.68
C ILE A 23 -44.92 56.32 -2.21
N VAL A 24 -44.89 56.47 -3.55
CA VAL A 24 -44.72 57.76 -4.25
C VAL A 24 -45.86 58.00 -5.25
N ARG A 25 -46.10 59.27 -5.61
CA ARG A 25 -47.27 59.70 -6.43
C ARG A 25 -47.34 59.07 -7.83
N ARG A 26 -46.21 58.59 -8.35
CA ARG A 26 -46.10 57.74 -9.55
C ARG A 26 -45.06 56.67 -9.25
N GLY A 27 -45.47 55.41 -9.23
CA GLY A 27 -44.61 54.27 -8.91
C GLY A 27 -45.28 52.97 -9.33
N TYR A 28 -44.58 51.86 -9.08
CA TYR A 28 -45.11 50.51 -9.27
C TYR A 28 -46.24 50.23 -8.28
N ASP A 29 -47.16 49.34 -8.67
CA ASP A 29 -48.19 48.83 -7.77
C ASP A 29 -47.52 48.06 -6.60
N PRO A 30 -47.69 48.51 -5.34
CA PRO A 30 -47.11 47.84 -4.18
C PRO A 30 -47.46 46.36 -4.08
N ASP A 31 -48.68 45.98 -4.46
CA ASP A 31 -49.13 44.58 -4.37
C ASP A 31 -48.45 43.72 -5.44
N GLU A 32 -48.22 44.28 -6.62
CA GLU A 32 -47.47 43.60 -7.69
C GLU A 32 -46.01 43.40 -7.29
N VAL A 33 -45.37 44.43 -6.72
CA VAL A 33 -44.00 44.35 -6.21
C VAL A 33 -43.89 43.29 -5.13
N GLN A 34 -44.82 43.28 -4.17
CA GLN A 34 -44.82 42.29 -3.08
C GLN A 34 -44.96 40.86 -3.60
N ARG A 35 -45.86 40.62 -4.56
CA ARG A 35 -46.00 39.30 -5.21
C ARG A 35 -44.72 38.89 -5.95
N PHE A 36 -44.05 39.84 -6.61
CA PHE A 36 -42.79 39.57 -7.30
C PHE A 36 -41.68 39.21 -6.31
N LEU A 37 -41.50 40.01 -5.25
CA LEU A 37 -40.52 39.74 -4.20
C LEU A 37 -40.73 38.37 -3.54
N GLY A 38 -41.99 37.97 -3.30
CA GLY A 38 -42.29 36.64 -2.79
C GLY A 38 -41.79 35.51 -3.71
N ARG A 39 -41.93 35.66 -5.04
CA ARG A 39 -41.41 34.69 -6.02
C ARG A 39 -39.88 34.67 -6.04
N VAL A 40 -39.24 35.84 -5.93
CA VAL A 40 -37.77 35.95 -5.89
C VAL A 40 -37.22 35.31 -4.62
N ALA A 41 -37.81 35.62 -3.46
CA ALA A 41 -37.45 35.02 -2.17
C ALA A 41 -37.56 33.48 -2.22
N GLU A 42 -38.67 32.95 -2.72
CA GLU A 42 -38.84 31.50 -2.83
C GLU A 42 -37.81 30.87 -3.78
N ARG A 43 -37.50 31.52 -4.91
CA ARG A 43 -36.47 31.02 -5.82
C ARG A 43 -35.08 31.03 -5.17
N LEU A 44 -34.76 32.09 -4.43
CA LEU A 44 -33.49 32.20 -3.72
C LEU A 44 -33.37 31.11 -2.65
N ARG A 45 -34.43 30.88 -1.86
CA ARG A 45 -34.50 29.81 -0.86
C ARG A 45 -34.23 28.44 -1.48
N LEU A 46 -34.82 28.15 -2.64
CA LEU A 46 -34.58 26.89 -3.35
C LEU A 46 -33.13 26.75 -3.82
N LEU A 47 -32.52 27.84 -4.31
CA LEU A 47 -31.12 27.85 -4.74
C LEU A 47 -30.16 27.67 -3.56
N GLU A 48 -30.42 28.31 -2.42
CA GLU A 48 -29.63 28.13 -1.20
C GLU A 48 -29.67 26.68 -0.73
N VAL A 49 -30.85 26.07 -0.71
CA VAL A 49 -30.99 24.64 -0.37
C VAL A 49 -30.21 23.76 -1.35
N GLU A 50 -30.24 24.06 -2.64
CA GLU A 50 -29.49 23.32 -3.64
C GLU A 50 -27.97 23.47 -3.45
N LEU A 51 -27.49 24.69 -3.19
CA LEU A 51 -26.08 24.95 -2.90
C LEU A 51 -25.61 24.23 -1.64
N GLN A 52 -26.41 24.25 -0.57
CA GLN A 52 -26.13 23.49 0.65
C GLN A 52 -26.03 21.99 0.38
N GLN A 53 -26.97 21.44 -0.40
CA GLN A 53 -26.92 20.03 -0.81
C GLN A 53 -25.68 19.71 -1.66
N GLN A 54 -25.31 20.59 -2.58
CA GLN A 54 -24.11 20.44 -3.40
C GLN A 54 -22.84 20.48 -2.54
N GLY A 55 -22.77 21.40 -1.57
CA GLY A 55 -21.66 21.51 -0.63
C GLY A 55 -21.47 20.22 0.19
N VAL A 56 -22.54 19.72 0.80
CA VAL A 56 -22.52 18.46 1.57
C VAL A 56 -22.09 17.27 0.69
N ARG A 57 -22.56 17.21 -0.56
CA ARG A 57 -22.15 16.15 -1.52
C ARG A 57 -20.68 16.25 -1.88
N ALA A 58 -20.18 17.45 -2.14
CA ALA A 58 -18.77 17.68 -2.46
C ALA A 58 -17.87 17.26 -1.29
N GLU A 59 -18.20 17.68 -0.06
CA GLU A 59 -17.46 17.31 1.14
C GLU A 59 -17.43 15.79 1.37
N LEU A 60 -18.55 15.09 1.16
CA LEU A 60 -18.60 13.64 1.26
C LEU A 60 -17.70 12.96 0.23
N LEU A 61 -17.72 13.43 -1.02
CA LEU A 61 -16.89 12.89 -2.09
C LEU A 61 -15.40 13.14 -1.82
N GLU A 62 -15.05 14.31 -1.29
CA GLU A 62 -13.69 14.66 -0.92
C GLU A 62 -13.16 13.80 0.23
N ARG A 63 -13.96 13.60 1.29
CA ARG A 63 -13.60 12.68 2.39
C ARG A 63 -13.41 11.25 1.89
N ARG A 64 -14.27 10.81 0.96
CA ARG A 64 -14.16 9.48 0.36
C ARG A 64 -12.93 9.35 -0.54
N SER A 65 -12.59 10.38 -1.31
CA SER A 65 -11.41 10.35 -2.17
C SER A 65 -10.11 10.37 -1.35
N ALA A 66 -10.06 11.18 -0.29
CA ALA A 66 -8.92 11.24 0.62
C ALA A 66 -8.66 9.87 1.29
N SER A 67 -9.69 9.27 1.88
CA SER A 67 -9.56 7.94 2.49
C SER A 67 -9.18 6.84 1.48
N ALA A 68 -9.70 6.90 0.26
CA ALA A 68 -9.30 5.97 -0.80
C ALA A 68 -7.83 6.15 -1.21
N ALA A 69 -7.35 7.40 -1.29
CA ALA A 69 -5.96 7.72 -1.61
C ALA A 69 -5.02 7.22 -0.49
N GLU A 70 -5.36 7.43 0.78
CA GLU A 70 -4.59 6.93 1.92
C GLU A 70 -4.50 5.40 1.94
N ALA A 71 -5.62 4.72 1.68
CA ALA A 71 -5.65 3.26 1.59
C ALA A 71 -4.80 2.73 0.43
N ALA A 72 -4.85 3.39 -0.73
CA ALA A 72 -4.01 3.05 -1.88
C ALA A 72 -2.52 3.25 -1.57
N TYR A 73 -2.16 4.38 -0.95
CA TYR A 73 -0.80 4.68 -0.55
C TYR A 73 -0.25 3.64 0.43
N THR A 74 -1.03 3.26 1.44
CA THR A 74 -0.66 2.24 2.43
C THR A 74 -0.45 0.86 1.78
N ARG A 75 -1.25 0.51 0.78
CA ARG A 75 -1.08 -0.73 0.03
C ARG A 75 0.21 -0.73 -0.78
N ILE A 76 0.51 0.37 -1.46
CA ILE A 76 1.71 0.52 -2.28
C ILE A 76 2.96 0.49 -1.39
N SER A 77 2.98 1.20 -0.27
CA SER A 77 4.14 1.24 0.63
C SER A 77 4.45 -0.12 1.24
N ARG A 78 3.42 -0.88 1.62
CA ARG A 78 3.57 -2.27 2.08
C ARG A 78 4.16 -3.13 0.97
N HIS A 79 3.58 -3.10 -0.22
CA HIS A 79 4.06 -3.90 -1.34
C HIS A 79 5.51 -3.56 -1.72
N LEU A 80 5.87 -2.27 -1.75
CA LEU A 80 7.24 -1.83 -1.99
C LEU A 80 8.20 -2.40 -0.94
N THR A 81 7.80 -2.38 0.32
CA THR A 81 8.60 -2.97 1.41
C THR A 81 8.79 -4.47 1.24
N ASP A 82 7.74 -5.19 0.83
CA ASP A 82 7.81 -6.62 0.56
C ASP A 82 8.75 -6.93 -0.61
N VAL A 83 8.69 -6.13 -1.69
CA VAL A 83 9.58 -6.26 -2.85
C VAL A 83 11.04 -6.00 -2.46
N LEU A 84 11.31 -4.94 -1.70
CA LEU A 84 12.67 -4.62 -1.24
C LEU A 84 13.23 -5.74 -0.35
N ARG A 85 12.43 -6.26 0.58
CA ARG A 85 12.83 -7.39 1.43
C ARG A 85 13.11 -8.65 0.61
N ALA A 86 12.29 -8.96 -0.38
CA ALA A 86 12.51 -10.11 -1.26
C ALA A 86 13.80 -9.96 -2.07
N ALA A 87 14.09 -8.77 -2.56
CA ALA A 87 15.34 -8.46 -3.26
C ALA A 87 16.57 -8.62 -2.34
N ASP A 88 16.50 -8.16 -1.09
CA ASP A 88 17.57 -8.33 -0.11
C ASP A 88 17.87 -9.81 0.18
N VAL A 89 16.82 -10.63 0.34
CA VAL A 89 16.94 -12.08 0.54
C VAL A 89 17.58 -12.74 -0.68
N ALA A 90 17.15 -12.39 -1.90
CA ALA A 90 17.74 -12.92 -3.12
C ALA A 90 19.21 -12.53 -3.25
N ALA A 91 19.57 -11.27 -3.01
CA ALA A 91 20.95 -10.81 -3.04
C ALA A 91 21.84 -11.50 -1.98
N ALA A 92 21.30 -11.75 -0.78
CA ALA A 92 22.00 -12.51 0.25
C ALA A 92 22.24 -13.97 -0.18
N SER A 93 21.26 -14.61 -0.81
CA SER A 93 21.40 -15.99 -1.30
C SER A 93 22.47 -16.11 -2.39
N ILE A 94 22.50 -15.19 -3.36
CA ILE A 94 23.50 -15.14 -4.43
C ILE A 94 24.90 -14.96 -3.85
N ARG A 95 25.06 -14.05 -2.88
CA ARG A 95 26.35 -13.85 -2.19
C ARG A 95 26.81 -15.11 -1.46
N ALA A 96 25.91 -15.77 -0.72
CA ALA A 96 26.23 -16.99 0.01
C ALA A 96 26.58 -18.17 -0.92
N GLU A 97 25.94 -18.27 -2.08
CA GLU A 97 26.27 -19.25 -3.11
C GLU A 97 27.64 -18.98 -3.73
N ALA A 98 27.89 -17.75 -4.18
CA ALA A 98 29.18 -17.35 -4.72
C ALA A 98 30.35 -17.56 -3.73
N GLU A 99 30.15 -17.30 -2.44
CA GLU A 99 31.17 -17.57 -1.41
C GLU A 99 31.44 -19.07 -1.23
N ARG A 100 30.41 -19.93 -1.32
CA ARG A 100 30.57 -21.38 -1.23
C ARG A 100 31.35 -21.91 -2.43
N GLU A 101 31.02 -21.48 -3.64
CA GLU A 101 31.75 -21.84 -4.86
C GLU A 101 33.21 -21.36 -4.80
N ALA A 102 33.44 -20.11 -4.40
CA ALA A 102 34.80 -19.57 -4.26
C ALA A 102 35.64 -20.35 -3.23
N ARG A 103 35.03 -20.81 -2.14
CA ARG A 103 35.70 -21.68 -1.17
C ARG A 103 36.03 -23.05 -1.76
N ALA A 104 35.09 -23.66 -2.49
CA ALA A 104 35.29 -24.96 -3.12
C ALA A 104 36.44 -24.94 -4.14
N VAL A 105 36.51 -23.89 -4.97
CA VAL A 105 37.62 -23.69 -5.91
C VAL A 105 38.95 -23.57 -5.17
N LYS A 106 39.02 -22.76 -4.09
CA LYS A 106 40.25 -22.60 -3.29
C LYS A 106 40.70 -23.91 -2.62
N THR A 107 39.77 -24.74 -2.18
CA THR A 107 40.12 -26.05 -1.58
C THR A 107 40.55 -27.07 -2.63
N ALA A 108 40.05 -26.99 -3.86
CA ALA A 108 40.48 -27.85 -4.96
C ALA A 108 41.89 -27.51 -5.47
N ASP A 109 42.25 -26.22 -5.42
CA ASP A 109 43.57 -25.72 -5.83
C ASP A 109 44.63 -25.76 -4.71
N ALA A 110 44.25 -26.18 -3.49
CA ALA A 110 45.18 -26.36 -2.38
C ALA A 110 46.07 -27.59 -2.65
N PRO A 111 47.41 -27.44 -2.75
CA PRO A 111 48.29 -28.58 -2.97
C PRO A 111 48.11 -29.58 -1.82
N PRO A 112 48.11 -30.91 -2.09
CA PRO A 112 47.96 -31.90 -1.04
C PRO A 112 49.03 -31.63 0.02
N ALA A 113 48.59 -31.31 1.23
CA ALA A 113 49.47 -31.12 2.36
C ALA A 113 50.36 -32.35 2.44
N ARG A 114 51.66 -32.14 2.17
CA ARG A 114 52.69 -33.17 2.19
C ARG A 114 52.56 -33.92 3.50
N ALA A 115 52.10 -35.16 3.44
CA ALA A 115 51.95 -36.00 4.61
C ALA A 115 53.28 -35.97 5.38
N PRO A 116 53.28 -35.71 6.71
CA PRO A 116 54.49 -35.92 7.49
C PRO A 116 54.88 -37.39 7.28
N GLY A 117 56.10 -37.59 6.79
CA GLY A 117 56.65 -38.90 6.52
C GLY A 117 56.45 -39.78 7.75
N ARG A 118 55.60 -40.80 7.59
CA ARG A 118 55.59 -41.95 8.47
C ARG A 118 56.96 -42.60 8.32
N ASP A 119 57.71 -42.59 9.40
CA ASP A 119 58.85 -43.46 9.63
C ASP A 119 58.45 -44.89 9.23
N ALA A 120 59.17 -45.43 8.26
CA ALA A 120 59.05 -46.81 7.80
C ALA A 120 60.39 -47.52 8.02
N ALA A 121 60.44 -48.30 9.09
CA ALA A 121 61.23 -49.53 9.22
C ALA A 121 60.49 -50.42 10.23
N ALA A 122 59.58 -51.28 9.74
CA ALA A 122 59.76 -52.74 9.61
C ALA A 122 59.41 -53.48 10.93
N GLU A 123 58.15 -53.96 11.11
CA GLU A 123 57.61 -55.31 10.76
C GLU A 123 57.83 -56.36 11.90
N PRO A 124 57.05 -57.45 12.04
CA PRO A 124 55.59 -57.64 11.97
C PRO A 124 55.02 -58.60 13.08
N GLU A 125 53.71 -58.90 12.99
CA GLU A 125 52.95 -60.08 13.52
C GLU A 125 52.13 -59.99 14.83
N GLY A 126 50.93 -60.60 14.76
CA GLY A 126 49.93 -60.81 15.81
C GLY A 126 48.52 -60.46 15.31
N GLU A 127 47.79 -61.34 14.61
CA GLU A 127 47.03 -62.53 15.08
C GLU A 127 45.76 -62.18 15.88
N GLY A 128 44.59 -62.61 15.34
CA GLY A 128 43.27 -62.70 15.99
C GLY A 128 42.53 -61.38 16.23
N ASP A 129 41.22 -61.21 16.12
CA ASP A 129 40.07 -62.08 15.85
C ASP A 129 39.02 -61.12 15.25
N ASP A 130 38.31 -61.53 14.20
CA ASP A 130 36.92 -61.97 14.29
C ASP A 130 36.06 -61.09 15.23
N LEU A 131 35.12 -60.33 14.65
CA LEU A 131 33.73 -60.21 15.09
C LEU A 131 33.00 -59.26 14.12
N GLY A 132 32.05 -59.86 13.40
CA GLY A 132 31.22 -59.19 12.42
C GLY A 132 30.31 -58.11 13.00
N PHE A 133 29.90 -57.21 12.11
CA PHE A 133 28.61 -56.53 12.19
C PHE A 133 28.12 -56.25 10.77
N ASP A 134 27.28 -57.16 10.30
CA ASP A 134 26.29 -56.92 9.25
C ASP A 134 25.32 -55.83 9.73
N LEU A 135 25.21 -54.71 9.01
CA LEU A 135 24.02 -53.88 8.99
C LEU A 135 23.79 -53.31 7.57
N ASP A 136 23.20 -54.20 6.77
CA ASP A 136 22.03 -54.00 5.90
C ASP A 136 21.79 -52.63 5.24
N LEU A 137 22.04 -52.61 3.92
CA LEU A 137 21.57 -51.63 2.94
C LEU A 137 20.14 -51.98 2.48
N SER A 138 19.14 -51.82 3.36
CA SER A 138 17.73 -51.98 2.99
C SER A 138 16.81 -51.07 3.81
N SER A 139 16.71 -49.79 3.44
CA SER A 139 15.57 -48.96 3.91
C SER A 139 15.31 -47.77 3.00
N LEU A 140 14.44 -48.03 2.03
CA LEU A 140 13.40 -47.14 1.49
C LEU A 140 13.82 -46.05 0.50
N ASP A 141 13.88 -46.48 -0.76
CA ASP A 141 13.13 -45.82 -1.84
C ASP A 141 11.66 -45.60 -1.45
N LEU A 142 11.01 -44.67 -2.18
CA LEU A 142 9.56 -44.55 -2.39
C LEU A 142 8.82 -43.53 -1.51
N PHE A 143 8.75 -42.27 -1.99
CA PHE A 143 7.43 -41.71 -2.32
C PHE A 143 7.52 -40.59 -3.36
N GLU A 144 7.15 -40.98 -4.57
CA GLU A 144 6.77 -40.13 -5.69
C GLU A 144 5.29 -39.72 -5.51
N GLY A 145 4.98 -38.45 -5.76
CA GLY A 145 3.67 -38.02 -6.28
C GLY A 145 2.54 -37.70 -5.29
N ALA A 146 2.14 -36.43 -5.26
CA ALA A 146 0.76 -36.00 -5.53
C ALA A 146 0.68 -34.48 -5.67
N GLY A 147 -0.07 -34.03 -6.69
CA GLY A 147 -0.13 -32.67 -7.21
C GLY A 147 -0.99 -31.66 -6.42
N PRO A 148 -1.38 -30.55 -7.06
CA PRO A 148 -1.66 -29.28 -6.41
C PRO A 148 -3.12 -29.12 -5.98
N THR A 149 -3.35 -28.48 -4.84
CA THR A 149 -4.67 -27.96 -4.46
C THR A 149 -4.82 -26.52 -4.94
N ARG A 150 -5.86 -26.34 -5.75
CA ARG A 150 -6.42 -25.07 -6.18
C ARG A 150 -7.42 -24.56 -5.15
#